data_AF-A0A931WNX5-F1
#
_entry.id   AF-A0A931WNX5-F1
#
_cell.length_a   1.000
_cell.length_b   1.000
_cell.length_c   1.000
_cell.angle_alpha   90.00
_cell.angle_beta   90.00
_cell.angle_gamma   90.00
#
_symmetry.space_group_name_H-M   'P 1'
#
loop_
_entity.id
_entity.type
_entity.pdbx_description
1 polymer ?
#
loop_
_entity_poly.entity_id
_entity_poly.type
_entity_poly.pdbx_seq_one_letter_code
_entity_poly.pdbx_strand_id
1 'polypeptide(L)'
;MTAEDALKYTKLASDRVGIRQAFLLALLEVETGRQFENGQITVGSNIGTGNWRTDMYECYRNLGRYSAAEAQKNAFFKITADLGLDPDRMPVSRKPNYGCGGAMGPAQFIPTTWLLFSSRVAQLVGKSIANPWIVEDAFTAAATFLGDSGAASRTKAGEIAAARTYISGNPNCPSRGSARYACLSYANRVYSLSQDIEAAL
;
A
#
# COMPACT_ATOMS: atom_id res chain seq x y z
N MET A 1 -0.66 -12.94 -9.58
CA MET A 1 0.29 -12.15 -10.40
C MET A 1 1.54 -12.98 -10.60
N THR A 2 2.18 -12.91 -11.77
CA THR A 2 3.48 -13.59 -12.01
C THR A 2 4.64 -12.72 -11.51
N ALA A 3 5.84 -13.29 -11.35
CA ALA A 3 7.04 -12.51 -11.02
C ALA A 3 7.39 -11.51 -12.14
N GLU A 4 7.20 -11.91 -13.40
CA GLU A 4 7.40 -11.05 -14.57
C GLU A 4 6.45 -9.85 -14.56
N ASP A 5 5.17 -10.06 -14.25
CA ASP A 5 4.20 -8.98 -14.08
C ASP A 5 4.63 -8.04 -12.95
N ALA A 6 5.08 -8.58 -11.81
CA ALA A 6 5.53 -7.79 -10.68
C ALA A 6 6.70 -6.87 -11.08
N LEU A 7 7.71 -7.41 -11.77
CA LEU A 7 8.85 -6.64 -12.27
C LEU A 7 8.42 -5.60 -13.30
N LYS A 8 7.57 -5.97 -14.25
CA LYS A 8 7.05 -5.05 -15.27
C LYS A 8 6.31 -3.86 -14.65
N TYR A 9 5.32 -4.12 -13.80
CA TYR A 9 4.48 -3.05 -13.26
C TYR A 9 5.21 -2.20 -12.22
N THR A 10 6.14 -2.79 -11.44
CA THR A 10 6.98 -1.99 -10.55
C THR A 10 7.93 -1.10 -11.34
N LYS A 11 8.54 -1.59 -12.42
CA LYS A 11 9.37 -0.77 -13.29
C LYS A 11 8.58 0.42 -13.86
N LEU A 12 7.41 0.18 -14.44
CA LEU A 12 6.56 1.24 -14.98
C LEU A 12 6.19 2.29 -13.91
N ALA A 13 5.77 1.84 -12.73
CA ALA A 13 5.40 2.73 -11.63
C ALA A 13 6.61 3.55 -11.11
N SER A 14 7.77 2.90 -10.96
CA SER A 14 9.01 3.54 -10.52
C SER A 14 9.51 4.57 -11.52
N ASP A 15 9.48 4.26 -12.82
CA ASP A 15 9.90 5.18 -13.87
C ASP A 15 9.00 6.43 -13.94
N ARG A 16 7.68 6.27 -13.77
CA ARG A 16 6.71 7.39 -13.73
C ARG A 16 6.95 8.38 -12.60
N VAL A 17 7.46 7.90 -11.45
CA VAL A 17 7.57 8.72 -10.23
C VAL A 17 9.02 9.10 -9.91
N GLY A 18 10.00 8.37 -10.45
CA GLY A 18 11.42 8.61 -10.19
C GLY A 18 11.92 7.99 -8.87
N ILE A 19 11.40 6.83 -8.47
CA ILE A 19 11.89 6.08 -7.30
C ILE A 19 12.63 4.81 -7.72
N ARG A 20 13.39 4.21 -6.81
CA ARG A 20 14.13 2.98 -7.10
C ARG A 20 13.17 1.78 -7.20
N GLN A 21 13.28 0.99 -8.28
CA GLN A 21 12.39 -0.15 -8.54
C GLN A 21 12.48 -1.20 -7.43
N ALA A 22 13.69 -1.58 -7.02
CA ALA A 22 13.87 -2.56 -5.95
C ALA A 22 13.26 -2.12 -4.62
N PHE A 23 13.25 -0.82 -4.32
CA PHE A 23 12.59 -0.28 -3.13
C PHE A 23 11.07 -0.41 -3.19
N LEU A 24 10.46 -0.05 -4.33
CA LEU A 24 9.02 -0.24 -4.54
C LEU A 24 8.63 -1.72 -4.43
N LEU A 25 9.40 -2.60 -5.08
CA LEU A 25 9.16 -4.04 -5.08
C LEU A 25 9.28 -4.63 -3.67
N ALA A 26 10.29 -4.23 -2.90
CA ALA A 26 10.48 -4.65 -1.52
C ALA A 26 9.30 -4.22 -0.62
N LEU A 27 8.81 -2.99 -0.78
CA LEU A 27 7.67 -2.50 -0.01
C LEU A 27 6.42 -3.30 -0.33
N LEU A 28 6.11 -3.48 -1.61
CA LEU A 28 4.93 -4.24 -2.05
C LEU A 28 5.00 -5.71 -1.63
N GLU A 29 6.21 -6.30 -1.57
CA GLU A 29 6.41 -7.67 -1.07
C GLU A 29 6.13 -7.75 0.43
N VAL A 30 6.53 -6.74 1.21
CA VAL A 30 6.17 -6.67 2.64
C VAL A 30 4.66 -6.48 2.83
N GLU A 31 4.01 -5.70 1.97
CA GLU A 31 2.56 -5.45 2.06
C GLU A 31 1.69 -6.62 1.63
N THR A 32 2.09 -7.36 0.59
CA THR A 32 1.19 -8.28 -0.12
C THR A 32 1.81 -9.61 -0.52
N GLY A 33 3.11 -9.77 -0.27
CA GLY A 33 3.83 -11.02 -0.46
C GLY A 33 3.56 -12.03 0.65
N ARG A 34 4.14 -13.21 0.48
CA ARG A 34 4.19 -14.29 1.47
C ARG A 34 5.55 -14.33 2.16
N GLN A 35 6.62 -13.91 1.47
CA GLN A 35 8.00 -13.68 1.92
C GLN A 35 8.92 -13.73 0.69
N PHE A 36 9.96 -12.90 0.64
CA PHE A 36 11.07 -13.09 -0.30
C PHE A 36 12.02 -14.15 0.28
N GLU A 37 11.80 -15.41 -0.11
CA GLU A 37 12.66 -16.54 0.21
C GLU A 37 13.12 -17.21 -1.09
N ASN A 38 14.39 -17.62 -1.15
CA ASN A 38 15.00 -18.29 -2.31
C ASN A 38 14.88 -17.51 -3.65
N GLY A 39 14.82 -16.17 -3.59
CA GLY A 39 14.74 -15.32 -4.77
C GLY A 39 13.34 -15.24 -5.40
N GLN A 40 12.29 -15.78 -4.76
CA GLN A 40 10.94 -15.75 -5.30
C GLN A 40 10.16 -14.52 -4.80
N ILE A 41 9.69 -13.70 -5.75
CA ILE A 41 8.81 -12.55 -5.49
C ILE A 41 7.36 -13.03 -5.52
N THR A 42 6.57 -12.63 -4.53
CA THR A 42 5.18 -13.05 -4.37
C THR A 42 4.20 -11.89 -4.18
N VAL A 43 4.63 -10.66 -4.47
CA VAL A 43 3.80 -9.44 -4.48
C VAL A 43 2.40 -9.70 -5.05
N GLY A 44 1.39 -9.09 -4.44
CA GLY A 44 0.01 -9.12 -4.89
C GLY A 44 -0.65 -10.49 -4.76
N SER A 45 -0.07 -11.43 -4.00
CA SER A 45 -0.66 -12.74 -3.75
C SER A 45 -1.68 -12.73 -2.60
N ASN A 46 -1.59 -11.77 -1.67
CA ASN A 46 -2.48 -11.63 -0.51
C ASN A 46 -3.28 -10.31 -0.54
N ILE A 47 -4.17 -10.13 -1.52
CA ILE A 47 -4.90 -8.87 -1.76
C ILE A 47 -6.20 -8.68 -0.95
N GLY A 48 -6.30 -9.36 0.20
CA GLY A 48 -7.44 -9.25 1.12
C GLY A 48 -8.58 -10.23 0.83
N THR A 49 -9.17 -10.77 1.90
CA THR A 49 -10.34 -11.68 1.88
C THR A 49 -11.48 -11.17 2.76
N GLY A 50 -11.34 -9.94 3.28
CA GLY A 50 -12.30 -9.30 4.17
C GLY A 50 -13.34 -8.49 3.43
N ASN A 51 -14.32 -8.00 4.19
CA ASN A 51 -15.41 -7.17 3.70
C ASN A 51 -15.41 -5.81 4.41
N TRP A 52 -15.78 -4.75 3.67
CA TRP A 52 -15.78 -3.38 4.17
C TRP A 52 -16.66 -3.19 5.42
N ARG A 53 -17.74 -3.98 5.57
CA ARG A 53 -18.68 -3.88 6.67
C ARG A 53 -18.06 -4.39 7.96
N THR A 54 -17.57 -5.63 7.94
CA THR A 54 -17.07 -6.35 9.13
C THR A 54 -15.65 -5.95 9.48
N ASP A 55 -14.75 -5.96 8.50
CA ASP A 55 -13.31 -5.85 8.75
C ASP A 55 -12.83 -4.41 8.87
N MET A 56 -13.59 -3.47 8.29
CA MET A 56 -13.30 -2.05 8.32
C MET A 56 -14.32 -1.30 9.17
N TYR A 57 -15.55 -1.10 8.69
CA TYR A 57 -16.52 -0.20 9.29
C TYR A 57 -16.87 -0.56 10.75
N GLU A 58 -17.36 -1.78 10.98
CA GLU A 58 -17.71 -2.27 12.31
C GLU A 58 -16.48 -2.37 13.22
N CYS A 59 -15.33 -2.73 12.68
CA CYS A 59 -14.09 -2.74 13.45
C CYS A 59 -13.76 -1.35 14.02
N TYR A 60 -13.76 -0.30 13.19
CA TYR A 60 -13.47 1.05 13.66
C TYR A 60 -14.53 1.53 14.68
N ARG A 61 -15.80 1.17 14.49
CA ARG A 61 -16.86 1.47 15.47
C ARG A 61 -16.64 0.78 16.81
N ASN A 62 -16.28 -0.50 16.80
CA ASN A 62 -16.00 -1.27 18.01
C ASN A 62 -14.80 -0.74 18.80
N LEU A 63 -13.87 -0.02 18.12
CA LEU A 63 -12.78 0.71 18.76
C LEU A 63 -13.18 2.13 19.23
N GLY A 64 -14.45 2.52 19.15
CA GLY A 64 -14.93 3.86 19.47
C GLY A 64 -14.54 4.95 18.46
N ARG A 65 -14.00 4.58 17.29
CA ARG A 65 -13.49 5.50 16.27
C ARG A 65 -14.55 5.83 15.22
N TYR A 66 -15.71 6.32 15.65
CA TYR A 66 -16.88 6.53 14.80
C TYR A 66 -16.62 7.45 13.60
N SER A 67 -15.94 8.59 13.81
CA SER A 67 -15.62 9.50 12.71
C SER A 67 -14.72 8.85 11.66
N ALA A 68 -13.76 8.01 12.08
CA ALA A 68 -12.90 7.29 11.15
C ALA A 68 -13.69 6.21 10.41
N ALA A 69 -14.59 5.49 11.10
CA ALA A 69 -15.45 4.48 10.48
C ALA A 69 -16.29 5.08 9.34
N GLU A 70 -16.96 6.22 9.61
CA GLU A 70 -17.76 6.92 8.61
C GLU A 70 -16.90 7.46 7.45
N ALA A 71 -15.73 8.04 7.73
CA ALA A 71 -14.83 8.52 6.70
C ALA A 71 -14.35 7.38 5.76
N GLN A 72 -13.96 6.23 6.31
CA GLN A 72 -13.53 5.08 5.49
C GLN A 72 -14.67 4.50 4.67
N LYS A 73 -15.86 4.32 5.28
CA LYS A 73 -17.05 3.81 4.57
C LYS A 73 -17.44 4.74 3.41
N ASN A 74 -17.52 6.04 3.66
CA ASN A 74 -17.93 7.01 2.65
C ASN A 74 -16.92 7.08 1.50
N ALA A 75 -15.62 7.04 1.81
CA ALA A 75 -14.57 6.97 0.80
C ALA A 75 -14.66 5.68 -0.02
N PHE A 76 -14.89 4.53 0.63
CA PHE A 76 -15.03 3.24 -0.05
C PHE A 76 -16.21 3.24 -1.02
N PHE A 77 -17.38 3.71 -0.59
CA PHE A 77 -18.56 3.81 -1.43
C PHE A 77 -18.40 4.78 -2.59
N LYS A 78 -17.69 5.90 -2.38
CA LYS A 78 -17.34 6.80 -3.48
C LYS A 78 -16.50 6.07 -4.53
N ILE A 79 -15.45 5.35 -4.11
CA ILE A 79 -14.55 4.64 -5.02
C ILE A 79 -15.30 3.57 -5.81
N THR A 80 -16.14 2.77 -5.15
CA THR A 80 -16.90 1.71 -5.83
C THR A 80 -17.96 2.29 -6.76
N ALA A 81 -18.63 3.38 -6.37
CA ALA A 81 -19.57 4.08 -7.24
C ALA A 81 -18.89 4.66 -8.49
N ASP A 82 -17.75 5.34 -8.35
CA ASP A 82 -17.00 5.91 -9.47
C ASP A 82 -16.54 4.81 -10.46
N LEU A 83 -16.27 3.59 -9.97
CA LEU A 83 -15.87 2.45 -10.78
C LEU A 83 -17.04 1.59 -11.28
N GLY A 84 -18.28 1.89 -10.90
CA GLY A 84 -19.46 1.08 -11.24
C GLY A 84 -19.46 -0.32 -10.60
N LEU A 85 -18.84 -0.46 -9.42
CA LEU A 85 -18.67 -1.73 -8.70
C LEU A 85 -19.66 -1.86 -7.54
N ASP A 86 -20.10 -3.09 -7.27
CA ASP A 86 -20.87 -3.42 -6.08
C ASP A 86 -19.94 -3.46 -4.85
N PRO A 87 -20.10 -2.55 -3.86
CA PRO A 87 -19.22 -2.48 -2.70
C PRO A 87 -19.19 -3.75 -1.87
N ASP A 88 -20.28 -4.52 -1.83
CA ASP A 88 -20.35 -5.75 -1.04
C ASP A 88 -19.54 -6.90 -1.67
N ARG A 89 -19.15 -6.76 -2.95
CA ARG A 89 -18.34 -7.73 -3.69
C ARG A 89 -16.86 -7.37 -3.79
N MET A 90 -16.47 -6.17 -3.38
CA MET A 90 -15.09 -5.70 -3.50
C MET A 90 -14.28 -6.07 -2.26
N PRO A 91 -13.13 -6.76 -2.43
CA PRO A 91 -12.35 -7.24 -1.29
C PRO A 91 -11.55 -6.12 -0.64
N VAL A 92 -11.42 -6.23 0.68
CA VAL A 92 -10.49 -5.45 1.49
C VAL A 92 -9.65 -6.38 2.38
N SER A 93 -8.60 -5.84 2.99
CA SER A 93 -7.83 -6.59 3.98
C SER A 93 -8.72 -6.98 5.16
N ARG A 94 -8.49 -8.20 5.67
CA ARG A 94 -9.21 -8.74 6.83
C ARG A 94 -8.73 -8.04 8.10
N LYS A 95 -9.60 -7.94 9.10
CA LYS A 95 -9.24 -7.40 10.42
C LYS A 95 -8.10 -8.23 11.04
N PRO A 96 -6.94 -7.63 11.34
CA PRO A 96 -5.88 -8.30 12.08
C PRO A 96 -6.14 -8.26 13.59
N ASN A 97 -5.41 -9.05 14.37
CA ASN A 97 -5.55 -9.07 15.84
C ASN A 97 -5.13 -7.77 16.54
N TYR A 98 -4.43 -6.87 15.83
CA TYR A 98 -3.86 -5.63 16.38
C TYR A 98 -4.55 -4.36 15.88
N GLY A 99 -5.58 -4.46 15.04
CA GLY A 99 -6.18 -3.29 14.39
C GLY A 99 -7.42 -3.62 13.57
N CYS A 100 -7.73 -2.74 12.61
CA CYS A 100 -8.78 -2.94 11.63
C CYS A 100 -8.19 -3.26 10.25
N GLY A 101 -8.98 -3.96 9.44
CA GLY A 101 -8.72 -4.15 8.03
C GLY A 101 -9.25 -2.97 7.21
N GLY A 102 -9.60 -3.23 5.95
CA GLY A 102 -10.15 -2.22 5.04
C GLY A 102 -9.17 -1.71 3.98
N ALA A 103 -7.92 -2.15 4.01
CA ALA A 103 -6.95 -1.81 2.98
C ALA A 103 -7.32 -2.49 1.64
N MET A 104 -7.26 -1.75 0.54
CA MET A 104 -7.72 -2.21 -0.76
C MET A 104 -6.54 -2.61 -1.65
N GLY A 105 -6.69 -3.74 -2.34
CA GLY A 105 -5.86 -4.14 -3.46
C GLY A 105 -4.35 -4.24 -3.18
N PRO A 106 -3.51 -4.29 -4.24
CA PRO A 106 -2.07 -4.53 -4.10
C PRO A 106 -1.29 -3.44 -3.36
N ALA A 107 -1.79 -2.21 -3.28
CA ALA A 107 -1.15 -1.13 -2.54
C ALA A 107 -1.49 -1.17 -1.03
N GLN A 108 -2.50 -1.93 -0.61
CA GLN A 108 -2.98 -1.91 0.77
C GLN A 108 -3.35 -0.50 1.28
N PHE A 109 -3.87 0.37 0.42
CA PHE A 109 -4.38 1.68 0.84
C PHE A 109 -5.76 1.56 1.46
N ILE A 110 -5.96 2.16 2.63
CA ILE A 110 -7.30 2.44 3.15
C ILE A 110 -8.04 3.43 2.23
N PRO A 111 -9.37 3.38 2.15
CA PRO A 111 -10.17 4.18 1.22
C PRO A 111 -9.85 5.67 1.19
N THR A 112 -9.71 6.30 2.36
CA THR A 112 -9.38 7.73 2.42
C THR A 112 -8.02 8.05 1.81
N THR A 113 -7.02 7.16 1.98
CA THR A 113 -5.70 7.33 1.38
C THR A 113 -5.77 7.20 -0.13
N TRP A 114 -6.50 6.21 -0.66
CA TRP A 114 -6.67 6.05 -2.10
C TRP A 114 -7.22 7.32 -2.77
N LEU A 115 -8.22 7.96 -2.16
CA LEU A 115 -8.79 9.19 -2.70
C LEU A 115 -7.79 10.34 -2.82
N LEU A 116 -6.77 10.41 -1.94
CA LEU A 116 -5.72 11.44 -2.04
C LEU A 116 -4.86 11.29 -3.30
N PHE A 117 -4.71 10.07 -3.82
CA PHE A 117 -3.79 9.78 -4.93
C PHE A 117 -4.51 9.42 -6.25
N SER A 118 -5.76 8.98 -6.19
CA SER A 118 -6.50 8.40 -7.33
C SER A 118 -6.46 9.24 -8.61
N SER A 119 -6.66 10.56 -8.53
CA SER A 119 -6.60 11.45 -9.70
C SER A 119 -5.20 11.53 -10.32
N ARG A 120 -4.16 11.67 -9.49
CA ARG A 120 -2.76 11.69 -9.96
C ARG A 120 -2.36 10.35 -10.55
N VAL A 121 -2.81 9.25 -9.95
CA VAL A 121 -2.59 7.90 -10.47
C VAL A 121 -3.23 7.75 -11.84
N ALA A 122 -4.51 8.13 -11.99
CA ALA A 122 -5.24 8.07 -13.26
C ALA A 122 -4.49 8.81 -14.37
N GLN A 123 -3.99 10.01 -14.08
CA GLN A 123 -3.16 10.78 -15.01
C GLN A 123 -1.86 10.05 -15.39
N LEU A 124 -1.12 9.50 -14.42
CA LEU A 124 0.15 8.82 -14.65
C LEU A 124 0.00 7.52 -15.45
N VAL A 125 -1.12 6.82 -15.31
CA VAL A 125 -1.41 5.57 -16.04
C VAL A 125 -2.24 5.80 -17.31
N GLY A 126 -2.61 7.04 -17.63
CA GLY A 126 -3.37 7.38 -18.83
C GLY A 126 -4.82 6.89 -18.83
N LYS A 127 -5.47 6.86 -17.66
CA LYS A 127 -6.87 6.45 -17.49
C LYS A 127 -7.74 7.60 -17.02
N SER A 128 -9.06 7.50 -17.25
CA SER A 128 -10.04 8.45 -16.69
C SER A 128 -10.26 8.25 -15.19
N ILE A 129 -10.29 6.99 -14.73
CA ILE A 129 -10.51 6.61 -13.34
C ILE A 129 -9.50 5.51 -12.98
N ALA A 130 -8.74 5.72 -11.91
CA ALA A 130 -7.82 4.72 -11.37
C ALA A 130 -8.57 3.70 -10.50
N ASN A 131 -8.15 2.44 -10.55
CA ASN A 131 -8.78 1.33 -9.83
C ASN A 131 -7.81 0.68 -8.82
N PRO A 132 -8.11 0.67 -7.50
CA PRO A 132 -7.19 0.13 -6.49
C PRO A 132 -6.95 -1.37 -6.59
N TRP A 133 -7.81 -2.11 -7.30
CA TRP A 133 -7.66 -3.55 -7.52
C TRP A 133 -6.93 -3.89 -8.83
N ILE A 134 -6.57 -2.89 -9.65
CA ILE A 134 -5.70 -3.08 -10.81
C ILE A 134 -4.24 -2.87 -10.41
N VAL A 135 -3.40 -3.86 -10.69
CA VAL A 135 -1.98 -3.90 -10.28
C VAL A 135 -1.22 -2.65 -10.69
N GLU A 136 -1.34 -2.24 -11.96
CA GLU A 136 -0.62 -1.07 -12.47
C GLU A 136 -0.97 0.22 -11.71
N ASP A 137 -2.26 0.41 -11.43
CA ASP A 137 -2.78 1.61 -10.75
C ASP A 137 -2.35 1.59 -9.29
N ALA A 138 -2.48 0.44 -8.62
CA ALA A 138 -2.08 0.24 -7.24
C ALA A 138 -0.56 0.45 -7.05
N PHE A 139 0.26 -0.11 -7.93
CA PHE A 139 1.71 0.07 -7.84
C PHE A 139 2.11 1.51 -8.13
N THR A 140 1.44 2.15 -9.09
CA THR A 140 1.65 3.58 -9.38
C THR A 140 1.21 4.45 -8.18
N ALA A 141 0.15 4.08 -7.47
CA ALA A 141 -0.29 4.77 -6.25
C ALA A 141 0.74 4.64 -5.12
N ALA A 142 1.23 3.41 -4.86
CA ALA A 142 2.27 3.16 -3.88
C ALA A 142 3.56 3.92 -4.23
N ALA A 143 3.98 3.89 -5.50
CA ALA A 143 5.14 4.64 -5.96
C ALA A 143 4.98 6.15 -5.75
N THR A 144 3.82 6.69 -6.09
CA THR A 144 3.50 8.12 -5.95
C THR A 144 3.58 8.54 -4.49
N PHE A 145 2.94 7.80 -3.59
CA PHE A 145 3.00 8.04 -2.15
C PHE A 145 4.44 8.02 -1.63
N LEU A 146 5.22 7.01 -2.01
CA LEU A 146 6.61 6.86 -1.55
C LEU A 146 7.50 7.98 -2.08
N GLY A 147 7.31 8.38 -3.33
CA GLY A 147 8.00 9.51 -3.95
C GLY A 147 7.78 10.79 -3.14
N ASP A 148 6.51 11.13 -2.88
CA ASP A 148 6.11 12.30 -2.08
C ASP A 148 6.62 12.20 -0.63
N SER A 149 6.79 10.98 -0.12
CA SER A 149 7.27 10.72 1.24
C SER A 149 8.81 10.67 1.37
N GLY A 150 9.55 10.95 0.29
CA GLY A 150 11.01 11.11 0.30
C GLY A 150 11.80 10.10 -0.52
N ALA A 151 11.18 9.03 -1.02
CA ALA A 151 11.87 8.00 -1.81
C ALA A 151 12.40 8.51 -3.16
N ALA A 152 11.85 9.63 -3.67
CA ALA A 152 12.34 10.29 -4.89
C ALA A 152 13.78 10.80 -4.75
N SER A 153 14.28 11.01 -3.53
CA SER A 153 15.69 11.33 -3.29
C SER A 153 16.64 10.18 -3.63
N ARG A 154 16.13 8.93 -3.71
CA ARG A 154 16.90 7.70 -3.94
C ARG A 154 18.06 7.52 -2.96
N THR A 155 17.88 8.03 -1.73
CA THR A 155 18.82 7.86 -0.63
C THR A 155 18.25 6.92 0.43
N LYS A 156 19.13 6.25 1.19
CA LYS A 156 18.72 5.45 2.37
C LYS A 156 17.83 6.26 3.33
N ALA A 157 18.18 7.52 3.58
CA ALA A 157 17.40 8.36 4.49
C ALA A 157 15.98 8.62 3.96
N GLY A 158 15.85 8.95 2.66
CA GLY A 158 14.55 9.18 2.03
C GLY A 158 13.70 7.93 1.92
N GLU A 159 14.29 6.77 1.59
CA GLU A 159 13.59 5.49 1.52
C GLU A 159 13.11 5.03 2.91
N ILE A 160 13.94 5.18 3.95
CA ILE A 160 13.53 4.87 5.33
C ILE A 160 12.40 5.81 5.80
N ALA A 161 12.49 7.10 5.51
CA ALA A 161 11.42 8.05 5.82
C ALA A 161 10.12 7.67 5.10
N ALA A 162 10.20 7.34 3.81
CA ALA A 162 9.04 6.94 3.03
C ALA A 162 8.38 5.66 3.55
N ALA A 163 9.17 4.63 3.89
CA ALA A 163 8.64 3.40 4.45
C ALA A 163 7.95 3.61 5.81
N ARG A 164 8.51 4.48 6.67
CA ARG A 164 7.87 4.85 7.95
C ARG A 164 6.56 5.58 7.74
N THR A 165 6.52 6.51 6.79
CA THR A 165 5.30 7.23 6.42
C THR A 165 4.24 6.28 5.87
N TYR A 166 4.63 5.25 5.10
CA TYR A 166 3.71 4.25 4.57
C TYR A 166 2.96 3.48 5.67
N ILE A 167 3.70 2.98 6.67
CA ILE A 167 3.12 2.14 7.73
C ILE A 167 2.47 2.95 8.86
N SER A 168 2.89 4.20 9.09
CA SER A 168 2.49 4.97 10.28
C SER A 168 1.91 6.36 10.00
N GLY A 169 1.96 6.83 8.75
CA GLY A 169 1.58 8.19 8.37
C GLY A 169 2.57 9.26 8.82
N ASN A 170 3.73 8.91 9.39
CA ASN A 170 4.76 9.85 9.84
C ASN A 170 6.17 9.39 9.42
N PRO A 171 7.06 10.31 8.97
CA PRO A 171 8.44 9.97 8.66
C PRO A 171 9.27 9.56 9.90
N ASN A 172 8.77 9.88 11.10
CA ASN A 172 9.33 9.51 12.38
C ASN A 172 8.45 8.48 13.08
N CYS A 173 9.07 7.39 13.54
CA CYS A 173 8.36 6.42 14.38
C CYS A 173 8.00 7.02 15.74
N PRO A 174 6.96 6.51 16.43
CA PRO A 174 6.62 6.92 17.79
C PRO A 174 7.82 6.88 18.73
N SER A 175 7.84 7.74 19.76
CA SER A 175 8.97 7.85 20.67
C SER A 175 9.19 6.61 21.55
N ARG A 176 8.13 5.84 21.83
CA ARG A 176 8.17 4.62 22.67
C ARG A 176 7.00 3.67 22.37
N GLY A 177 7.06 2.46 22.95
CA GLY A 177 5.99 1.46 22.89
C GLY A 177 6.03 0.54 21.67
N SER A 178 5.10 -0.42 21.62
CA SER A 178 5.03 -1.45 20.57
C SER A 178 4.93 -0.86 19.16
N ALA A 179 4.20 0.24 18.98
CA ALA A 179 4.08 0.94 17.70
C ALA A 179 5.43 1.47 17.17
N ARG A 180 6.35 1.88 18.06
CA ARG A 180 7.72 2.27 17.67
C ARG A 180 8.46 1.08 17.06
N TYR A 181 8.44 -0.07 17.75
CA TYR A 181 9.14 -1.27 17.30
C TYR A 181 8.58 -1.78 15.97
N ALA A 182 7.27 -1.78 15.80
CA ALA A 182 6.63 -2.16 14.53
C ALA A 182 7.07 -1.24 13.39
N CYS A 183 7.03 0.08 13.58
CA CYS A 183 7.46 1.07 12.59
C CYS A 183 8.95 0.93 12.21
N LEU A 184 9.84 0.75 13.20
CA LEU A 184 11.26 0.56 12.94
C LEU A 184 11.54 -0.77 12.23
N SER A 185 10.92 -1.86 12.70
CA SER A 185 11.08 -3.19 12.11
C SER A 185 10.62 -3.20 10.65
N TYR A 186 9.45 -2.63 10.38
CA TYR A 186 8.90 -2.50 9.03
C TYR A 186 9.87 -1.75 8.09
N ALA A 187 10.27 -0.54 8.46
CA ALA A 187 11.13 0.29 7.61
C ALA A 187 12.50 -0.36 7.35
N ASN A 188 13.09 -0.98 8.38
CA ASN A 188 14.35 -1.71 8.24
C ASN A 188 14.19 -2.95 7.36
N ARG A 189 13.08 -3.70 7.49
CA ARG A 189 12.80 -4.89 6.67
C ARG A 189 12.66 -4.51 5.20
N VAL A 190 11.85 -3.48 4.89
CA VAL A 190 11.68 -2.97 3.52
C VAL A 190 13.03 -2.55 2.93
N TYR A 191 13.81 -1.76 3.68
CA TYR A 191 15.10 -1.29 3.17
C TYR A 191 16.08 -2.45 2.96
N SER A 192 16.23 -3.36 3.92
CA SER A 192 17.10 -4.54 3.77
C SER A 192 16.71 -5.37 2.55
N LEU A 193 15.42 -5.68 2.42
CA LEU A 193 14.90 -6.44 1.28
C LEU A 193 15.17 -5.74 -0.05
N SER A 194 15.08 -4.40 -0.08
CA SER A 194 15.38 -3.63 -1.28
C SER A 194 16.86 -3.68 -1.70
N GLN A 195 17.78 -3.98 -0.79
CA GLN A 195 19.18 -4.20 -1.13
C GLN A 195 19.37 -5.61 -1.71
N ASP A 196 18.71 -6.61 -1.09
CA ASP A 196 18.75 -8.00 -1.56
C ASP A 196 18.16 -8.13 -2.98
N ILE A 197 17.02 -7.45 -3.24
CA ILE A 197 16.39 -7.42 -4.56
C ILE A 197 17.29 -6.69 -5.57
N GLU A 198 17.86 -5.54 -5.22
CA GLU A 198 18.73 -4.79 -6.14
C GLU A 198 19.96 -5.60 -6.55
N ALA A 199 20.51 -6.41 -5.64
CA ALA A 199 21.64 -7.30 -5.94
C ALA A 199 21.26 -8.48 -6.85
N ALA A 200 19.97 -8.78 -6.99
CA ALA A 200 19.44 -9.91 -7.77
C ALA A 200 18.81 -9.49 -9.11
N LEU A 201 18.60 -8.18 -9.35
CA LEU A 201 18.14 -7.60 -10.62
C LEU A 201 19.30 -7.39 -11.59
#